data_AF-A0A9D4F0F0-F1
#
_entry.id   AF-A0A9D4F0F0-F1
#
_cell.length_a   1.000
_cell.length_b   1.000
_cell.length_c   1.000
_cell.angle_alpha   90.00
_cell.angle_beta   90.00
_cell.angle_gamma   90.00
#
_symmetry.space_group_name_H-M   'P 1'
#
loop_
_entity.id
_entity.type
_entity.pdbx_description
1 polymer ?
#
loop_
_entity_poly.entity_id
_entity_poly.type
_entity_poly.pdbx_seq_one_letter_code
_entity_poly.pdbx_strand_id
1 'polypeptide(L)' 'MIFSIYTTTNKAVQYVTDEGCRKIGCLRIPLSGSGTDRWVTVRLYFGVTEIKVEGKEEATGRITSTVVDFLL' A
#
# COMPACT_ATOMS: atom_id res chain seq x y z
N MET A 1 11.36 1.38 1.10
CA MET A 1 10.18 1.98 1.76
C MET A 1 9.11 0.91 1.96
N ILE A 2 8.34 1.00 3.04
CA ILE A 2 7.29 0.04 3.37
C ILE A 2 5.96 0.79 3.48
N PHE A 3 4.99 0.41 2.66
CA PHE A 3 3.61 0.89 2.76
C PHE A 3 2.77 -0.19 3.43
N SER A 4 2.19 0.10 4.59
CA SER A 4 1.22 -0.82 5.23
C SER A 4 -0.18 -0.45 4.76
N ILE A 5 -0.98 -1.45 4.39
CA ILE A 5 -2.34 -1.26 3.90
C ILE A 5 -3.31 -1.69 5.00
N TYR A 6 -4.29 -0.83 5.27
CA TYR A 6 -5.30 -1.03 6.28
C TYR A 6 -6.70 -0.90 5.67
N THR A 7 -7.67 -1.54 6.31
CA THR A 7 -9.09 -1.44 5.98
C THR A 7 -9.89 -1.10 7.23
N THR A 8 -11.06 -0.49 7.02
CA THR A 8 -12.04 -0.13 8.04
C THR A 8 -13.38 0.15 7.38
N THR A 9 -14.46 -0.16 8.07
CA THR A 9 -15.82 0.26 7.68
C THR A 9 -16.24 1.56 8.36
N ASN A 10 -15.50 2.00 9.38
CA ASN A 10 -15.77 3.21 10.13
C ASN A 10 -15.21 4.43 9.37
N LYS A 11 -16.09 5.30 8.88
CA LYS A 11 -15.69 6.51 8.12
C LYS A 11 -15.08 7.62 8.99
N ALA A 12 -15.17 7.51 10.33
CA ALA A 12 -14.67 8.53 11.25
C ALA A 12 -13.24 8.28 11.74
N VAL A 13 -12.64 7.13 11.43
CA VAL A 13 -11.24 6.85 11.79
C VAL A 13 -10.28 7.79 11.07
N GLN A 14 -9.25 8.20 11.81
CA GLN A 14 -8.18 9.08 11.33
C GLN A 14 -6.81 8.39 11.38
N TYR A 15 -6.63 7.45 12.32
CA TYR A 15 -5.37 6.77 12.55
C TYR A 15 -5.51 5.26 12.41
N VAL A 16 -4.39 4.61 12.06
CA VAL A 16 -4.30 3.15 11.97
C VAL A 16 -4.40 2.45 13.33
N THR A 17 -4.31 3.21 14.42
CA THR A 17 -4.48 2.75 15.81
C THR A 17 -5.91 2.86 16.30
N ASP A 18 -6.80 3.52 15.54
CA ASP A 18 -8.19 3.68 15.93
C ASP A 18 -8.93 2.33 15.89
N GLU A 19 -9.94 2.19 16.74
CA GLU A 19 -10.75 0.99 16.80
C GLU A 19 -11.44 0.72 15.44
N GLY A 20 -11.42 -0.53 15.01
CA GLY A 20 -11.97 -0.96 13.72
C GLY A 20 -11.01 -0.85 12.54
N CYS A 21 -9.82 -0.27 12.71
CA CYS A 21 -8.75 -0.33 11.71
C CYS A 21 -8.04 -1.69 11.76
N ARG A 22 -8.01 -2.41 10.64
CA ARG A 22 -7.31 -3.69 10.50
C ARG A 22 -6.25 -3.63 9.41
N LYS A 23 -5.04 -4.10 9.72
CA LYS A 23 -4.00 -4.28 8.71
C LYS A 23 -4.33 -5.47 7.81
N ILE A 24 -4.32 -5.25 6.49
CA ILE A 24 -4.59 -6.29 5.48
C ILE A 24 -3.35 -6.68 4.68
N GLY A 25 -2.27 -5.89 4.77
CA GLY A 25 -1.01 -6.26 4.16
C GLY A 25 0.04 -5.17 4.19
N CYS A 26 1.12 -5.40 3.44
CA CYS A 26 2.17 -4.41 3.25
C CYS A 26 2.88 -4.60 1.90
N LEU A 27 3.20 -3.49 1.26
CA LEU A 27 4.05 -3.45 0.08
C LEU A 27 5.44 -2.94 0.48
N ARG A 28 6.49 -3.71 0.14
CA ARG A 28 7.88 -3.32 0.34
C ARG A 28 8.50 -2.95 -1.00
N ILE A 29 8.93 -1.70 -1.14
CA ILE A 29 9.57 -1.20 -2.36
C ILE A 29 11.04 -0.90 -2.05
N PRO A 30 11.99 -1.61 -2.67
CA PRO A 30 13.39 -1.20 -2.61
C PRO A 30 13.53 0.14 -3.34
N LEU A 31 14.15 1.12 -2.69
CA LEU A 31 14.37 2.44 -3.29
C LEU A 31 15.86 2.69 -3.44
N SER A 32 16.21 3.21 -4.59
CA SER A 32 17.48 3.75 -5.01
C SER A 32 17.52 5.23 -4.63
N GLY A 33 18.72 5.78 -4.43
CA GLY A 33 18.88 7.19 -4.03
C GLY A 33 18.65 7.47 -2.54
N SER A 34 18.80 8.75 -2.17
CA SER A 34 18.77 9.22 -0.77
C SER A 34 17.95 10.51 -0.65
N GLY A 35 17.57 10.86 0.59
CA GLY A 35 16.83 12.08 0.88
C GLY A 35 15.43 12.12 0.27
N THR A 36 15.01 13.32 -0.15
CA THR A 36 13.67 13.63 -0.68
C THR A 36 13.51 13.33 -2.16
N ASP A 37 14.57 12.97 -2.88
CA ASP A 37 14.53 12.67 -4.32
C ASP A 37 14.08 11.23 -4.60
N ARG A 38 13.06 10.79 -3.87
CA ARG A 38 12.53 9.41 -3.92
C ARG A 38 11.04 9.45 -4.12
N TRP A 39 10.63 9.35 -5.37
CA TRP A 39 9.24 9.37 -5.78
C TRP A 39 8.72 7.96 -5.96
N VAL A 40 7.55 7.69 -5.36
CA VAL A 40 6.86 6.41 -5.49
C VAL A 40 5.40 6.65 -5.83
N THR A 41 4.93 6.00 -6.90
CA THR A 41 3.51 5.89 -7.20
C THR A 41 2.98 4.56 -6.67
N VAL A 42 1.94 4.61 -5.83
CA VAL A 42 1.23 3.42 -5.36
C VAL A 42 -0.15 3.36 -6.02
N ARG A 43 -0.52 2.21 -6.57
CA ARG A 43 -1.81 1.95 -7.21
C ARG A 43 -2.49 0.75 -6.54
N LEU A 44 -3.77 0.90 -6.25
CA LEU A 44 -4.63 -0.18 -5.78
C LEU A 44 -5.59 -0.53 -6.91
N TYR A 45 -5.66 -1.82 -7.25
CA TYR A 45 -6.56 -2.32 -8.28
C TYR A 45 -7.65 -3.16 -7.61
N PHE A 46 -8.90 -2.75 -7.83
CA PHE A 46 -10.11 -3.42 -7.34
C PHE A 46 -10.80 -4.06 -8.56
N GLY A 47 -11.10 -5.35 -8.50
CA GLY A 47 -11.72 -6.05 -9.64
C GLY A 47 -11.78 -7.57 -9.57
N VAL A 48 -11.27 -8.19 -8.50
CA VAL A 48 -11.33 -9.64 -8.24
C VAL A 48 -11.60 -9.86 -6.74
N THR A 49 -11.59 -11.11 -6.27
CA THR A 49 -11.68 -11.46 -4.84
C THR A 49 -10.57 -10.82 -3.99
N GLU A 50 -9.43 -10.46 -4.59
CA GLU A 50 -8.29 -9.88 -3.88
C GLU A 50 -7.97 -8.47 -4.41
N ILE A 51 -7.35 -7.63 -3.57
CA ILE A 51 -6.83 -6.32 -3.98
C ILE A 51 -5.37 -6.48 -4.38
N LYS A 52 -5.03 -6.08 -5.60
CA LYS A 52 -3.63 -5.95 -6.01
C LYS A 52 -3.12 -4.57 -5.63
N VAL A 53 -1.98 -4.52 -4.94
CA VAL A 53 -1.27 -3.28 -4.61
C VAL A 53 0.05 -3.25 -5.37
N GLU A 54 0.28 -2.19 -6.13
CA GLU A 54 1.47 -2.00 -6.95
C GLU A 54 2.17 -0.72 -6.55
N GLY A 55 3.49 -0.76 -6.48
CA GLY A 55 4.33 0.39 -6.22
C GLY A 55 5.42 0.50 -7.26
N LYS A 56 5.53 1.69 -7.85
CA LYS A 56 6.55 2.04 -8.83
C LYS A 56 7.52 3.02 -8.21
N GLU A 57 8.80 2.68 -8.19
CA GLU A 57 9.87 3.67 -8.00
C GLU A 57 10.00 4.49 -9.28
N GLU A 58 9.74 5.79 -9.23
CA GLU A 58 9.71 6.61 -10.45
C GLU A 58 11.10 6.79 -11.06
N ALA A 59 12.14 6.89 -10.23
CA ALA A 59 13.51 7.10 -10.70
C ALA A 59 14.04 5.96 -11.58
N THR A 60 13.69 4.72 -11.25
CA THR A 60 14.16 3.51 -11.97
C THR A 60 13.08 2.89 -12.85
N GLY A 61 11.82 3.25 -12.64
CA GLY A 61 10.67 2.59 -13.22
C GLY A 61 10.39 1.20 -12.64
N ARG A 62 11.15 0.73 -11.63
CA ARG A 62 10.97 -0.61 -11.06
C ARG A 62 9.61 -0.72 -10.38
N ILE A 63 8.88 -1.77 -10.73
CA ILE A 63 7.58 -2.11 -10.17
C ILE A 63 7.74 -3.23 -9.15
N THR A 64 7.09 -3.08 -7.99
CA THR A 64 6.89 -4.15 -7.00
C THR A 64 5.40 -4.27 -6.73
N SER A 65 4.89 -5.49 -6.60
CA SER A 65 3.48 -5.72 -6.30
C SER A 65 3.28 -6.74 -5.20
N THR A 66 2.18 -6.61 -4.48
CA THR A 66 1.65 -7.62 -3.56
C THR A 66 0.15 -7.77 -3.82
N VAL A 67 -0.38 -8.92 -3.42
CA VAL A 67 -1.82 -9.13 -3.31
C VAL A 67 -2.17 -9.04 -1.82
N VAL A 68 -3.31 -8.41 -1.51
CA VAL A 68 -3.86 -8.39 -0.16
C VAL A 68 -5.29 -8.90 -0.21
N ASP A 69 -5.62 -9.76 0.75
CA ASP A 69 -6.97 -10.26 0.90
C ASP A 69 -7.86 -9.16 1.49
N PHE A 70 -8.95 -8.87 0.79
CA PHE A 70 -9.98 -7.91 1.22
C PHE A 70 -11.29 -8.60 1.58
N LEU A 71 -11.41 -9.91 1.34
CA LEU A 71 -12.59 -10.66 1.71
C LEU A 71 -12.57 -10.94 3.21
N LEU A 72 -13.66 -10.51 3.84
CA LEU A 72 -14.13 -10.91 5.15
C LEU A 72 -15.42 -11.70 4.93
#